data_AF-A0A087LUV1-F1
#
_entry.id   AF-A0A087LUV1-F1
#
_cell.length_a   1.000
_cell.length_b   1.000
_cell.length_c   1.000
_cell.angle_alpha   90.00
_cell.angle_beta   90.00
_cell.angle_gamma   90.00
#
_symmetry.space_group_name_H-M   'P 1'
#
loop_
_entity.id
_entity.type
_entity.pdbx_description
1 polymer ?
#
loop_
_entity_poly.entity_id
_entity_poly.type
_entity_poly.pdbx_seq_one_letter_code
_entity_poly.pdbx_strand_id
1 'polypeptide(L)'
;MLTGQSYDEIAALFDWSGKTHHQTNWSDLRPVLASLGWQLGEIKAVAGWDDIRDLAIVHVMDDHFMLYNGRSGVFYDPWEWEGPQQTSNRVQLSFVTVTPPKD
;
A
#
# COMPACT_ATOMS: atom_id res chain seq x y z
N MET A 1 8.81 10.39 2.05
CA MET A 1 8.78 9.01 2.59
C MET A 1 7.72 8.95 3.67
N LEU A 2 6.80 7.98 3.61
CA LEU A 2 5.65 7.87 4.53
C LEU A 2 6.02 7.46 5.97
N THR A 3 7.25 6.97 6.18
CA THR A 3 7.74 6.45 7.47
C THR A 3 9.04 7.11 7.92
N GLY A 4 9.66 7.96 7.09
CA GLY A 4 11.03 8.45 7.30
C GLY A 4 12.14 7.40 7.19
N GLN A 5 11.80 6.14 6.90
CA GLN A 5 12.73 5.01 6.81
C GLN A 5 13.08 4.69 5.35
N SER A 6 14.32 4.24 5.13
CA SER A 6 14.79 3.72 3.85
C SER A 6 14.06 2.45 3.43
N TYR A 7 14.15 2.11 2.14
CA TYR A 7 13.59 0.86 1.63
C TYR A 7 14.17 -0.36 2.36
N ASP A 8 15.48 -0.40 2.60
CA ASP A 8 16.13 -1.55 3.26
C ASP A 8 15.66 -1.73 4.71
N GLU A 9 15.45 -0.63 5.43
CA GLU A 9 14.91 -0.66 6.79
C GLU A 9 13.48 -1.22 6.82
N ILE A 10 12.63 -0.82 5.86
CA ILE A 10 11.26 -1.34 5.76
C ILE A 10 11.28 -2.80 5.30
N ALA A 11 12.10 -3.15 4.31
CA ALA A 11 12.22 -4.50 3.80
C ALA A 11 12.69 -5.48 4.90
N ALA A 12 13.56 -5.04 5.81
CA ALA A 12 14.01 -5.84 6.94
C ALA A 12 12.90 -6.22 7.95
N LEU A 13 11.74 -5.54 7.91
CA LEU A 13 10.60 -5.85 8.78
C LEU A 13 9.78 -7.06 8.30
N PHE A 14 9.98 -7.49 7.05
CA PHE A 14 9.28 -8.62 6.47
C PHE A 14 10.02 -9.93 6.74
N ASP A 15 9.25 -11.00 6.98
CA ASP A 15 9.78 -12.35 6.95
C ASP A 15 9.91 -12.83 5.50
N TRP A 16 11.15 -12.95 5.03
CA TRP A 16 11.49 -13.43 3.70
C TRP A 16 11.75 -14.95 3.65
N SER A 17 11.67 -15.65 4.78
CA SER A 17 11.95 -17.08 4.82
C SER A 17 11.03 -17.86 3.87
N GLY A 18 11.63 -18.71 3.03
CA GLY A 18 10.89 -19.51 2.04
C GLY A 18 10.37 -18.73 0.81
N LYS A 19 10.66 -17.43 0.69
CA LYS A 19 10.27 -16.64 -0.49
C LYS A 19 11.39 -16.61 -1.54
N THR A 20 11.07 -17.03 -2.76
CA THR A 20 11.99 -16.98 -3.91
C THR A 20 12.09 -15.59 -4.53
N HIS A 21 11.06 -14.76 -4.35
CA HIS A 21 11.01 -13.36 -4.77
C HIS A 21 10.54 -12.49 -3.61
N HIS A 22 10.99 -11.24 -3.52
CA HIS A 22 10.54 -10.27 -2.51
C HIS A 22 9.12 -9.74 -2.82
N GLN A 23 8.18 -10.66 -3.00
CA GLN A 23 6.77 -10.38 -3.17
C GLN A 23 6.06 -10.52 -1.82
N THR A 24 5.10 -9.65 -1.58
CA THR A 24 4.31 -9.62 -0.35
C THR A 24 2.84 -9.80 -0.69
N ASN A 25 2.07 -10.27 0.26
CA ASN A 25 0.62 -10.27 0.21
C ASN A 25 0.08 -9.57 1.47
N TRP A 26 -1.25 -9.51 1.61
CA TRP A 26 -1.85 -8.85 2.78
C TRP A 26 -1.44 -9.45 4.13
N SER A 27 -1.21 -10.77 4.20
CA SER A 27 -0.78 -11.42 5.45
C SER A 27 0.64 -11.04 5.86
N ASP A 28 1.49 -10.65 4.90
CA ASP A 28 2.83 -10.12 5.17
C ASP A 28 2.80 -8.62 5.51
N LEU A 29 2.02 -7.85 4.74
CA LEU A 29 2.04 -6.39 4.79
C LEU A 29 1.33 -5.83 6.03
N ARG A 30 0.20 -6.42 6.44
CA ARG A 30 -0.59 -5.89 7.57
C ARG A 30 0.18 -5.88 8.89
N PRO A 31 0.90 -6.95 9.29
CA PRO A 31 1.72 -6.94 10.50
C PRO A 31 2.80 -5.85 10.47
N VAL A 32 3.48 -5.68 9.33
CA VAL A 32 4.53 -4.66 9.17
C VAL A 32 3.95 -3.26 9.34
N LEU A 33 2.84 -2.94 8.66
CA LEU A 33 2.19 -1.63 8.80
C LEU A 33 1.73 -1.36 10.23
N ALA A 34 1.13 -2.36 10.90
CA ALA A 34 0.72 -2.24 12.29
C ALA A 34 1.93 -2.00 13.22
N SER A 35 3.07 -2.65 12.96
CA SER A 35 4.32 -2.45 13.71
C SER A 35 4.88 -1.03 13.57
N LEU A 36 4.62 -0.40 12.42
CA LEU A 36 4.96 0.99 12.12
C LEU A 36 3.93 1.97 12.71
N GLY A 37 2.95 1.50 13.48
CA GLY A 37 1.95 2.33 14.15
C GLY A 37 0.77 2.75 13.26
N TRP A 38 0.64 2.18 12.06
CA TRP A 38 -0.49 2.48 11.18
C TRP A 38 -1.76 1.78 11.67
N GLN A 39 -2.87 2.50 11.69
CA GLN A 39 -4.17 1.91 11.95
C GLN A 39 -4.76 1.39 10.63
N LEU A 40 -5.19 0.14 10.63
CA LEU A 40 -5.66 -0.56 9.45
C LEU A 40 -7.15 -0.89 9.60
N GLY A 41 -7.91 -0.63 8.54
CA GLY A 41 -9.26 -1.17 8.40
C GLY A 41 -9.28 -2.65 8.01
N GLU A 42 -10.46 -3.10 7.57
CA GLU A 42 -10.63 -4.43 6.96
C GLU A 42 -10.20 -4.44 5.49
N ILE A 43 -9.76 -5.61 5.01
CA ILE A 43 -9.50 -5.83 3.59
C ILE A 43 -10.85 -5.90 2.88
N LYS A 44 -11.01 -5.08 1.85
CA LYS A 44 -12.23 -5.00 1.04
C LYS A 44 -11.87 -5.22 -0.42
N ALA A 45 -12.70 -5.98 -1.14
CA ALA A 45 -12.69 -5.98 -2.59
C ALA A 45 -13.09 -4.59 -3.10
N VAL A 46 -12.57 -4.19 -4.26
CA VAL A 46 -12.86 -2.90 -4.87
C VAL A 46 -13.19 -3.08 -6.35
N ALA A 47 -14.25 -2.41 -6.81
CA ALA A 47 -14.66 -2.45 -8.21
C ALA A 47 -14.12 -1.23 -8.98
N GLY A 48 -13.97 -0.08 -8.31
CA GLY A 48 -13.47 1.15 -8.89
C GLY A 48 -12.70 2.03 -7.90
N TRP A 49 -11.85 2.92 -8.41
CA TRP A 49 -11.13 3.90 -7.59
C TRP A 49 -12.08 4.80 -6.78
N ASP A 50 -13.29 5.06 -7.27
CA ASP A 50 -14.32 5.85 -6.61
C ASP A 50 -14.92 5.18 -5.36
N ASP A 51 -14.71 3.88 -5.15
CA ASP A 51 -15.14 3.16 -3.95
C ASP A 51 -14.23 3.49 -2.75
N ILE A 52 -13.02 3.99 -3.02
CA ILE A 52 -12.01 4.31 -2.01
C ILE A 52 -12.07 5.80 -1.71
N ARG A 53 -12.64 6.17 -0.56
CA ARG A 53 -12.89 7.59 -0.19
C ARG A 53 -11.80 8.23 0.66
N ASP A 54 -11.05 7.40 1.38
CA ASP A 54 -10.03 7.83 2.32
C ASP A 54 -8.63 7.44 1.81
N LEU A 55 -7.61 7.60 2.64
CA LEU A 55 -6.29 7.08 2.36
C LEU A 55 -6.32 5.55 2.44
N ALA A 56 -5.78 4.88 1.44
CA ALA A 56 -5.78 3.42 1.40
C ALA A 56 -4.50 2.88 0.78
N ILE A 57 -4.08 1.71 1.26
CA ILE A 57 -3.17 0.86 0.52
C ILE A 57 -4.02 -0.04 -0.37
N VAL A 58 -3.66 -0.15 -1.64
CA VAL A 58 -4.42 -0.85 -2.67
C VAL A 58 -3.54 -1.93 -3.26
N HIS A 59 -4.04 -3.16 -3.24
CA HIS A 59 -3.50 -4.30 -3.98
C HIS A 59 -4.06 -4.24 -5.39
N VAL A 60 -3.15 -4.22 -6.37
CA VAL A 60 -3.47 -4.18 -7.78
C VAL A 60 -2.93 -5.43 -8.48
N MET A 61 -3.31 -5.63 -9.74
CA MET A 61 -2.75 -6.68 -10.58
C MET A 61 -1.21 -6.72 -10.55
N ASP A 62 -0.65 -7.89 -10.86
CA ASP A 62 0.79 -8.22 -10.76
C ASP A 62 1.32 -8.26 -9.32
N ASP A 63 0.41 -8.45 -8.35
CA ASP A 63 0.70 -8.53 -6.91
C ASP A 63 1.51 -7.35 -6.39
N HIS A 64 1.10 -6.15 -6.84
CA HIS A 64 1.71 -4.89 -6.48
C HIS A 64 0.85 -4.12 -5.47
N PHE A 65 1.51 -3.38 -4.59
CA PHE A 65 0.87 -2.52 -3.62
C PHE A 65 1.21 -1.05 -3.87
N MET A 66 0.20 -0.22 -3.80
CA MET A 66 0.34 1.23 -3.94
C MET A 66 -0.47 1.96 -2.86
N LEU A 67 -0.13 3.21 -2.61
CA LEU A 67 -0.93 4.08 -1.77
C LEU A 67 -1.83 4.95 -2.67
N TYR A 68 -3.11 5.05 -2.32
CA TYR A 68 -4.08 5.89 -3.01
C TYR A 68 -4.76 6.83 -2.01
N ASN A 69 -4.81 8.12 -2.34
CA ASN A 69 -5.55 9.10 -1.57
C ASN A 69 -6.88 9.40 -2.26
N GLY A 70 -7.94 8.73 -1.81
CA GLY A 70 -9.29 8.88 -2.37
C GLY A 70 -9.89 10.29 -2.24
N ARG A 71 -9.39 11.12 -1.32
CA ARG A 71 -9.87 12.51 -1.18
C ARG A 71 -9.31 13.42 -2.27
N SER A 72 -8.07 13.19 -2.68
CA SER A 72 -7.38 14.02 -3.65
C SER A 72 -7.25 13.39 -5.04
N GLY A 73 -7.61 12.11 -5.19
CA GLY A 73 -7.44 11.36 -6.43
C GLY A 73 -5.97 11.06 -6.78
N VAL A 74 -5.07 11.10 -5.80
CA VAL A 74 -3.62 10.96 -6.04
C VAL A 74 -3.16 9.53 -5.82
N PHE A 75 -2.44 9.02 -6.80
CA PHE A 75 -1.82 7.70 -6.82
C PHE A 75 -0.33 7.82 -6.46
N TYR A 76 0.09 7.06 -5.46
CA TYR A 76 1.49 6.93 -5.06
C TYR A 76 1.93 5.50 -5.38
N ASP A 77 2.39 5.32 -6.61
CA ASP A 77 2.83 4.03 -7.13
C ASP A 77 4.36 3.93 -7.06
N PRO A 78 4.93 2.98 -6.29
CA PRO A 78 6.37 2.76 -6.21
C PRO A 78 7.04 2.40 -7.55
N TRP A 79 6.29 1.95 -8.56
CA TRP A 79 6.82 1.67 -9.90
C TRP A 79 6.86 2.92 -10.80
N GLU A 80 6.25 4.03 -10.39
CA GLU A 80 6.24 5.29 -11.14
C GLU A 80 7.40 6.19 -10.72
N TRP A 81 8.32 6.43 -11.64
CA TRP A 81 9.57 7.15 -11.34
C TRP A 81 9.36 8.66 -11.23
N GLU A 82 8.34 9.18 -11.94
CA GLU A 82 7.97 10.59 -11.94
C GLU A 82 7.30 11.03 -10.63
N GLY A 83 6.99 10.08 -9.74
CA GLY A 83 6.35 10.32 -8.46
C GLY A 83 4.83 10.23 -8.53
N PRO A 84 4.10 10.91 -7.62
CA PRO A 84 2.65 10.76 -7.51
C PRO A 84 1.90 11.27 -8.74
N GLN A 85 0.90 10.50 -9.18
CA GLN A 85 0.13 10.76 -10.40
C GLN A 85 -1.35 11.05 -10.09
N GLN A 86 -2.05 11.72 -11.01
CA GLN A 86 -3.51 11.94 -10.95
C GLN A 86 -4.31 10.88 -11.71
N THR A 87 -3.62 10.02 -12.44
CA THR A 87 -4.21 8.94 -13.23
C THR A 87 -3.41 7.67 -13.03
N SER A 88 -4.09 6.53 -13.05
CA SER A 88 -3.46 5.22 -12.99
C SER A 88 -4.16 4.28 -13.97
N ASN A 89 -3.38 3.45 -14.65
CA ASN A 89 -3.87 2.33 -15.46
C ASN A 89 -3.86 0.99 -14.70
N ARG A 90 -3.51 1.01 -13.41
CA ARG A 90 -3.50 -0.20 -12.57
C ARG A 90 -4.91 -0.72 -12.40
N VAL A 91 -5.03 -2.05 -12.34
CA VAL A 91 -6.29 -2.74 -12.08
C VAL A 91 -6.35 -3.08 -10.59
N GLN A 92 -7.21 -2.40 -9.85
CA GLN A 92 -7.45 -2.61 -8.43
C GLN A 92 -8.15 -3.94 -8.15
N LEU A 93 -7.70 -4.63 -7.10
CA LEU A 93 -8.25 -5.93 -6.67
C LEU A 93 -8.87 -5.81 -5.27
N SER A 94 -8.11 -5.25 -4.34
CA SER A 94 -8.55 -5.07 -2.95
C SER A 94 -7.84 -3.90 -2.30
N PHE A 95 -8.36 -3.40 -1.19
CA PHE A 95 -7.75 -2.31 -0.44
C PHE A 95 -7.96 -2.46 1.07
N VAL A 96 -7.11 -1.75 1.82
CA VAL A 96 -7.28 -1.47 3.24
C VAL A 96 -7.22 0.04 3.42
N THR A 97 -8.25 0.61 4.05
CA THR A 97 -8.18 2.00 4.52
C THR A 97 -7.13 2.08 5.63
N VAL A 98 -6.30 3.12 5.56
CA VAL A 98 -5.21 3.33 6.50
C VAL A 98 -5.24 4.72 7.12
N THR A 99 -4.86 4.79 8.39
CA THR A 99 -4.56 6.04 9.09
C THR A 99 -3.10 6.00 9.51
N PRO A 100 -2.25 6.94 9.07
CA PRO A 100 -0.86 6.98 9.50
C PRO A 100 -0.77 7.27 11.01
N PRO A 101 0.33 6.87 11.67
CA PRO A 101 0.58 7.28 13.05
C PRO A 101 0.54 8.81 13.17
N LYS A 102 0.05 9.32 14.30
CA LYS A 102 0.14 10.75 14.60
C LYS A 102 1.61 11.06 14.97
N ASP A 103 2.18 12.07 14.32
CA ASP A 103 3.48 12.64 14.68
C ASP A 103 3.54 13.10 16.15
#